data_AF-A0A2A6M5A5-F1
#
_entry.id   AF-A0A2A6M5A5-F1
#
_cell.length_a   1.000
_cell.length_b   1.000
_cell.length_c   1.000
_cell.angle_alpha   90.00
_cell.angle_beta   90.00
_cell.angle_gamma   90.00
#
_symmetry.space_group_name_H-M   'P 1'
#
loop_
_entity.id
_entity.type
_entity.pdbx_description
1 polymer ?
#
loop_
_entity_poly.entity_id
_entity_poly.type
_entity_poly.pdbx_seq_one_letter_code
_entity_poly.pdbx_strand_id
1 'polypeptide(L)'
;MNASPNDLALIAVMRRYFLVKDETNALKQRLETARKDAGEEIDRFYDPRLNAPHADDILAWHRLRKEQEELMSLAAQWGRGGSIEACHIDKPAPAETVQMLGIHALTD
;
A
#
# COMPACT_ATOMS: atom_id res chain seq x y z
N MET A 1 7.98 -25.42 16.31
CA MET A 1 8.97 -24.70 15.48
C MET A 1 9.02 -23.27 16.00
N ASN A 2 10.17 -22.83 16.54
CA ASN A 2 10.36 -21.42 16.88
C ASN A 2 10.89 -20.73 15.62
N ALA A 3 10.17 -19.72 15.13
CA ALA A 3 10.60 -18.93 13.98
C ALA A 3 11.88 -18.14 14.35
N SER A 4 12.87 -18.10 13.46
CA SER A 4 14.05 -17.25 13.65
C SER A 4 13.68 -15.76 13.55
N PRO A 5 14.49 -14.84 14.09
CA PRO A 5 14.27 -13.41 13.90
C PRO A 5 14.14 -13.02 12.42
N ASN A 6 14.95 -13.64 11.54
CA ASN A 6 14.87 -13.46 10.10
C ASN A 6 13.53 -13.94 9.50
N ASP A 7 12.95 -15.03 10.00
CA ASP A 7 11.61 -15.50 9.59
C ASP A 7 10.52 -14.54 10.03
N LEU A 8 10.63 -13.97 11.24
CA LEU A 8 9.71 -12.94 11.72
C LEU A 8 9.80 -11.67 10.88
N ALA A 9 11.01 -11.29 10.46
CA ALA A 9 11.23 -10.17 9.54
C ALA A 9 10.58 -10.44 8.17
N LEU A 10 10.68 -11.66 7.62
CA LEU A 10 9.98 -12.03 6.39
C LEU A 10 8.46 -11.90 6.55
N ILE A 11 7.90 -12.39 7.67
CA ILE A 11 6.45 -12.27 7.93
C ILE A 11 6.03 -10.80 7.94
N ALA A 12 6.82 -9.91 8.53
CA ALA A 12 6.55 -8.47 8.52
C ALA A 12 6.61 -7.87 7.10
N VAL A 13 7.63 -8.22 6.32
CA VAL A 13 7.79 -7.83 4.90
C VAL A 13 6.56 -8.26 4.09
N MET A 14 6.16 -9.53 4.20
CA MET A 14 5.03 -10.05 3.43
C MET A 14 3.71 -9.40 3.83
N ARG A 15 3.48 -9.16 5.13
CA ARG A 15 2.30 -8.43 5.60
C ARG A 15 2.25 -7.01 5.02
N ARG A 16 3.36 -6.27 5.07
CA ARG A 16 3.44 -4.94 4.46
C ARG A 16 3.19 -4.98 2.96
N TYR A 17 3.77 -5.96 2.27
CA TYR A 17 3.60 -6.10 0.83
C TYR A 17 2.13 -6.25 0.42
N PHE A 18 1.36 -7.09 1.12
CA PHE A 18 -0.05 -7.24 0.82
C PHE A 18 -0.86 -5.97 1.11
N LEU A 19 -0.55 -5.25 2.18
CA LEU A 19 -1.20 -3.96 2.48
C LEU A 19 -0.90 -2.91 1.40
N VAL A 20 0.36 -2.75 1.02
CA VAL A 20 0.78 -1.80 -0.03
C VAL A 20 0.20 -2.20 -1.38
N LYS A 21 0.11 -3.50 -1.67
CA LYS A 21 -0.53 -4.02 -2.89
C LYS A 21 -2.01 -3.66 -2.95
N ASP A 22 -2.75 -3.82 -1.86
CA ASP A 22 -4.16 -3.45 -1.78
C ASP A 22 -4.36 -1.94 -1.92
N GLU A 23 -3.54 -1.14 -1.25
CA GLU A 23 -3.53 0.33 -1.36
C GLU A 23 -3.24 0.79 -2.80
N THR A 24 -2.24 0.18 -3.44
CA THR A 24 -1.89 0.47 -4.84
C THR A 24 -3.03 0.13 -5.80
N ASN A 25 -3.70 -1.00 -5.59
CA ASN A 25 -4.83 -1.41 -6.43
C ASN A 25 -6.02 -0.47 -6.27
N ALA A 26 -6.36 -0.10 -5.03
CA ALA A 26 -7.43 0.84 -4.74
C ALA A 26 -7.14 2.22 -5.38
N LEU A 27 -5.92 2.73 -5.21
CA LEU A 27 -5.49 3.99 -5.79
C LEU A 27 -5.50 3.97 -7.32
N LYS A 28 -4.98 2.89 -7.92
CA LYS A 28 -5.02 2.69 -9.37
C LYS A 28 -6.45 2.67 -9.91
N GLN A 29 -7.37 2.00 -9.21
CA GLN A 29 -8.76 1.96 -9.61
C GLN A 29 -9.41 3.34 -9.58
N ARG A 30 -9.17 4.13 -8.53
CA ARG A 30 -9.66 5.53 -8.44
C ARG A 30 -9.13 6.39 -9.58
N LEU A 31 -7.82 6.32 -9.85
CA LEU A 31 -7.16 7.07 -10.93
C LEU A 31 -7.70 6.68 -12.31
N GLU A 32 -7.89 5.38 -12.58
CA GLU A 32 -8.44 4.93 -13.86
C GLU A 32 -9.91 5.30 -14.06
N THR A 33 -10.72 5.32 -13.00
CA THR A 33 -12.09 5.85 -13.06
C THR A 33 -12.06 7.34 -13.41
N ALA A 34 -11.27 8.13 -12.67
CA ALA A 34 -11.16 9.57 -12.92
C ALA A 34 -10.65 9.88 -14.35
N ARG A 35 -9.66 9.14 -14.84
CA ARG A 35 -9.15 9.29 -16.21
C ARG A 35 -10.21 9.04 -17.26
N LYS A 36 -10.99 7.96 -17.09
CA LYS A 36 -12.07 7.60 -18.03
C LYS A 36 -13.18 8.63 -18.02
N ASP A 37 -13.56 9.13 -16.85
CA ASP A 37 -14.59 10.15 -16.70
C ASP A 37 -14.15 11.49 -17.32
N ALA A 38 -12.86 11.83 -17.22
CA ALA A 38 -12.28 13.01 -17.85
C ALA A 38 -12.04 12.86 -19.36
N GLY A 39 -12.06 11.64 -19.89
CA GLY A 39 -11.73 11.35 -21.29
C GLY A 39 -10.28 11.70 -21.66
N GLU A 40 -9.38 11.73 -20.68
CA GLU A 40 -7.99 12.13 -20.89
C GLU A 40 -7.11 10.97 -21.39
N GLU A 41 -6.16 11.34 -22.26
CA GLU A 41 -5.06 10.47 -22.68
C GLU A 41 -4.21 10.06 -21.48
N ILE A 42 -3.75 8.81 -21.49
CA ILE A 42 -3.02 8.19 -20.36
C ILE A 42 -1.80 9.04 -19.98
N ASP A 43 -0.95 9.40 -20.94
CA ASP A 43 0.30 10.11 -20.68
C ASP A 43 0.07 11.50 -20.06
N ARG A 44 -1.00 12.19 -20.48
CA ARG A 44 -1.36 13.50 -19.94
C ARG A 44 -1.93 13.37 -18.53
N PHE A 45 -2.81 12.41 -18.31
CA PHE A 45 -3.47 12.20 -17.02
C PHE A 45 -2.48 11.83 -15.93
N TYR A 46 -1.50 10.97 -16.24
CA TYR A 46 -0.49 10.51 -15.28
C TYR A 46 0.73 11.44 -15.17
N ASP A 47 0.76 12.59 -15.83
CA ASP A 47 1.76 13.63 -15.57
C ASP A 47 1.29 14.52 -14.40
N PRO A 48 1.90 14.42 -13.20
CA PRO A 48 1.49 15.21 -12.04
C PRO A 48 1.71 16.72 -12.25
N ARG A 49 2.50 17.13 -13.25
CA ARG A 49 2.71 18.55 -13.60
C ARG A 49 1.56 19.11 -14.43
N LEU A 50 0.82 18.24 -15.12
CA LEU A 50 -0.30 18.59 -16.00
C LEU A 50 -1.65 18.28 -15.37
N ASN A 51 -1.68 17.39 -14.37
CA ASN A 51 -2.88 16.97 -13.66
C ASN A 51 -2.81 17.32 -12.16
N ALA A 52 -2.83 18.61 -11.86
CA ALA A 52 -2.78 19.11 -10.48
C ALA A 52 -3.85 18.49 -9.54
N PRO A 53 -5.11 18.25 -9.97
CA PRO A 53 -6.11 17.60 -9.13
C PRO A 53 -5.74 16.20 -8.64
N HIS A 54 -4.98 15.44 -9.43
CA HIS A 54 -4.59 14.07 -9.11
C HIS A 54 -3.08 13.91 -8.83
N ALA A 55 -2.32 15.01 -8.79
CA ALA A 55 -0.86 14.98 -8.65
C ALA A 55 -0.40 14.22 -7.40
N ASP A 56 -1.02 14.46 -6.25
CA ASP A 56 -0.67 13.78 -4.99
C ASP A 56 -0.97 12.28 -5.05
N ASP A 57 -2.10 11.90 -5.63
CA ASP A 57 -2.50 10.51 -5.85
C ASP A 57 -1.53 9.80 -6.83
N ILE A 58 -1.11 10.47 -7.90
CA ILE A 58 -0.12 9.94 -8.86
C ILE A 58 1.24 9.75 -8.17
N LEU A 59 1.70 10.73 -7.39
CA LEU A 59 2.96 10.63 -6.63
C LEU A 59 2.88 9.54 -5.53
N ALA A 60 1.73 9.41 -4.86
CA ALA A 60 1.49 8.32 -3.91
C ALA A 60 1.57 6.95 -4.60
N TRP A 61 0.96 6.82 -5.78
CA TRP A 61 1.01 5.58 -6.56
C TRP A 61 2.45 5.18 -6.93
N HIS A 62 3.26 6.13 -7.38
CA HIS A 62 4.68 5.87 -7.66
C HIS A 62 5.45 5.43 -6.40
N ARG A 63 5.20 6.06 -5.25
CA ARG A 63 5.82 5.68 -3.98
C ARG A 63 5.44 4.25 -3.57
N LEU A 64 4.16 3.90 -3.65
CA LEU A 64 3.66 2.55 -3.30
C LEU A 64 4.20 1.46 -4.24
N ARG A 65 4.39 1.76 -5.53
CA ARG A 65 5.03 0.81 -6.47
C ARG A 65 6.49 0.58 -6.11
N LYS A 66 7.24 1.64 -5.84
CA LYS A 66 8.63 1.53 -5.41
C LYS A 66 8.75 0.72 -4.11
N GLU A 67 7.87 0.97 -3.15
CA GLU A 67 7.85 0.21 -1.91
C GLU A 67 7.57 -1.29 -2.13
N GLN A 68 6.63 -1.65 -3.02
CA GLN A 68 6.42 -3.06 -3.38
C GLN A 68 7.67 -3.72 -3.97
N GLU A 69 8.41 -3.01 -4.82
CA GLU A 69 9.65 -3.51 -5.41
C GLU A 69 10.72 -3.73 -4.34
N GLU A 70 10.86 -2.79 -3.39
CA GLU A 70 11.77 -2.91 -2.25
C GLU A 70 11.41 -4.13 -1.37
N LEU A 71 10.12 -4.30 -1.04
CA LEU A 71 9.62 -5.43 -0.24
C LEU A 71 9.85 -6.77 -0.95
N MET A 72 9.63 -6.85 -2.26
CA MET A 72 9.93 -8.06 -3.04
C MET A 72 11.43 -8.35 -3.11
N SER A 73 12.27 -7.31 -3.19
CA SER A 73 13.73 -7.47 -3.13
C SER A 73 14.18 -8.09 -1.80
N LEU A 74 13.60 -7.64 -0.68
CA LEU A 74 13.85 -8.21 0.65
C LEU A 74 13.40 -9.67 0.75
N ALA A 75 12.19 -9.98 0.28
CA ALA A 75 11.70 -11.35 0.25
C ALA A 75 12.63 -12.26 -0.59
N ALA A 76 13.10 -11.77 -1.73
CA ALA A 76 14.05 -12.49 -2.57
C ALA A 76 15.43 -12.67 -1.90
N GLN A 77 15.91 -11.68 -1.15
CA GLN A 77 17.14 -11.79 -0.35
C GLN A 77 17.02 -12.88 0.72
N TRP A 78 15.91 -12.90 1.47
CA TRP A 78 15.63 -13.96 2.44
C TRP A 78 15.58 -15.34 1.74
N GLY A 79 14.93 -15.44 0.57
CA GLY A 79 14.85 -16.68 -0.20
C GLY A 79 16.20 -17.20 -0.71
N ARG A 80 17.21 -16.33 -0.80
CA ARG A 80 18.61 -16.70 -1.11
C ARG A 80 19.44 -17.04 0.14
N GLY A 81 18.84 -17.03 1.33
CA GLY A 81 19.52 -17.25 2.61
C GLY A 81 20.16 -15.98 3.21
N GLY A 82 19.86 -14.80 2.67
CA GLY A 82 20.33 -13.53 3.22
C GLY A 82 19.56 -13.09 4.48
N SER A 83 20.19 -12.27 5.32
CA SER A 83 19.51 -11.64 6.47
C SER A 83 18.79 -10.36 6.04
N ILE A 84 17.57 -10.18 6.56
CA ILE A 84 16.72 -8.98 6.37
C ILE A 84 16.28 -8.39 7.72
N GLU A 85 16.94 -8.78 8.81
CA GLU A 85 16.57 -8.36 10.17
C GLU A 85 16.73 -6.85 10.40
N ALA A 86 17.62 -6.19 9.65
CA ALA A 86 17.85 -4.74 9.71
C ALA A 86 16.83 -3.91 8.93
N CYS A 87 15.88 -4.54 8.23
CA CYS A 87 14.89 -3.81 7.44
C CYS A 87 13.84 -3.17 8.34
N HIS A 88 13.86 -1.83 8.39
CA HIS A 88 12.80 -1.05 9.01
C HIS A 88 11.58 -1.05 8.11
N ILE A 89 10.59 -1.86 8.46
CA ILE A 89 9.24 -1.79 7.89
C ILE A 89 8.45 -0.87 8.79
N ASP A 90 8.17 0.35 8.32
CA ASP A 90 7.29 1.26 9.04
C ASP A 90 5.93 0.57 9.26
N LYS A 91 5.61 0.33 10.52
CA LYS A 91 4.38 -0.32 10.92
C LYS A 91 3.22 0.60 10.52
N PRO A 92 2.25 0.16 9.69
CA PRO A 92 1.04 0.93 9.51
C PRO A 92 0.38 1.09 10.89
N ALA A 93 0.05 2.33 11.24
CA ALA A 93 -0.69 2.63 12.47
C ALA A 93 -1.89 1.66 12.56
N PRO A 94 -2.15 1.07 13.74
CA PRO A 94 -3.26 0.13 13.87
C PRO A 94 -4.52 0.85 13.42
N ALA A 95 -5.15 0.32 12.36
CA ALA A 95 -6.46 0.76 11.94
C ALA A 95 -7.36 0.67 13.16
N GLU A 96 -7.81 1.83 13.66
CA GLU A 96 -8.79 1.92 14.72
C GLU A 96 -9.94 0.99 14.32
N THR A 97 -10.20 0.02 15.18
CA THR A 97 -11.38 -0.83 15.11
C THR A 97 -12.60 0.07 14.96
N VAL A 98 -13.15 0.13 13.75
CA VAL A 98 -14.47 0.69 13.49
C VAL A 98 -15.45 -0.13 14.32
N GLN A 99 -15.77 0.35 15.52
CA GLN A 99 -16.87 -0.16 16.31
C GLN A 99 -18.16 0.28 15.61
N MET A 100 -18.56 -0.53 14.64
CA MET A 100 -19.90 -0.48 14.06
C MET A 100 -20.84 -1.17 15.05
N LEU A 101 -21.27 -0.46 16.09
CA LEU A 101 -22.46 -0.85 16.86
C LEU A 101 -23.46 0.30 16.80
N GLY A 102 -24.20 0.34 15.68
CA GLY A 102 -25.49 1.00 15.64
C GLY A 102 -26.51 0.11 16.34
N ILE A 103 -27.02 0.54 17.49
CA ILE A 103 -28.37 0.20 17.90
C ILE A 103 -29.00 1.46 18.51
N HIS A 104 -30.01 1.97 17.82
CA HIS A 104 -30.88 3.05 18.29
C HIS A 104 -31.50 2.69 19.64
N ALA A 105 -31.41 3.59 20.61
CA ALA A 105 -32.38 3.67 21.69
C ALA A 105 -33.15 5.00 21.51
N LEU A 106 -34.41 4.85 21.12
CA LEU A 106 -35.41 5.89 21.02
C LEU A 106 -35.67 6.50 22.40
N THR A 107 -35.83 7.82 22.41
CA THR A 107 -36.49 8.61 23.45
C THR A 107 -37.92 8.13 23.71
N ASP A 108 -38.25 7.90 24.98
CA ASP A 108 -39.34 8.58 25.71
C ASP A 108 -39.10 8.45 27.23
#